data_AF-A0AA43JQ82-F1
#
_entry.id   AF-A0AA43JQ82-F1
#
_cell.length_a   1.000
_cell.length_b   1.000
_cell.length_c   1.000
_cell.angle_alpha   90.00
_cell.angle_beta   90.00
_cell.angle_gamma   90.00
#
_symmetry.space_group_name_H-M   'P 1'
#
loop_
_entity.id
_entity.type
_entity.pdbx_description
1 polymer ?
#
loop_
_entity_poly.entity_id
_entity_poly.type
_entity_poly.pdbx_seq_one_letter_code
_entity_poly.pdbx_strand_id
1 'polypeptide(L)'
;NGAMAPVGKETYIQAGFGRAVVVNQLLDGSVNHKCGVAELEGVGEITAQMMGPGGRFHENLAVAAIFELGRNGASEHVWGAVFDGDGDRLYMIIYDPLRDIARVLTGDDTSMIMAWGLRSADGERQFVNTVESDLNTGLAAEGMGYRTELAAVGDKWILMKAALELTRRCGDAQVVDQVERHVEQGALGADMLERILDQGKIDFARIEPPLFVGGEESGHSITNGFLSRRDGAVTPVYHGNGFKCLLNTSVVLSGIMGGILMSVYEPGFKKTLYVFHVDKSRWRRGLEPWKQAENIVARWAENQTPPLALSQMIRPEEPDMLYIKIAEEKAHVASVFIRSSGTEDKTGVSLRGPLRLSQKLEGLGEELAAMLMLAIKNPEEGMGAAEMELLGLIQAQGQAPQEPVAGLEEREYDRLLVEAARQGLITIPRPGAQLAQRGQWLLSSWKED
;
A
#
# COMPACT_ATOMS: atom_id res chain seq x y z
N ASN A 1 -1.37 4.86 19.11
CA ASN A 1 -2.40 5.92 18.92
C ASN A 1 -3.74 5.25 18.63
N GLY A 2 -4.79 6.00 18.32
CA GLY A 2 -6.00 5.41 17.75
C GLY A 2 -6.94 4.71 18.73
N ALA A 3 -7.89 3.97 18.15
CA ALA A 3 -8.80 3.07 18.85
C ALA A 3 -8.08 2.04 19.75
N MET A 4 -6.80 1.76 19.49
CA MET A 4 -5.99 0.81 20.25
C MET A 4 -5.38 1.40 21.53
N ALA A 5 -5.39 2.72 21.71
CA ALA A 5 -4.77 3.38 22.86
C ALA A 5 -5.27 2.89 24.24
N PRO A 6 -6.59 2.64 24.47
CA PRO A 6 -7.10 2.23 25.78
C PRO A 6 -6.62 0.84 26.22
N VAL A 7 -6.45 -0.08 25.27
CA VAL A 7 -6.12 -1.49 25.55
C VAL A 7 -4.65 -1.81 25.30
N GLY A 8 -3.99 -1.08 24.40
CA GLY A 8 -2.70 -1.50 23.88
C GLY A 8 -1.58 -1.52 24.91
N LYS A 9 -1.54 -0.52 25.80
CA LYS A 9 -0.50 -0.44 26.83
C LYS A 9 -0.49 -1.69 27.72
N GLU A 10 -1.66 -2.09 28.21
CA GLU A 10 -1.78 -3.24 29.10
C GLU A 10 -1.46 -4.54 28.35
N THR A 11 -2.04 -4.73 27.17
CA THR A 11 -1.83 -5.95 26.38
C THR A 11 -0.35 -6.14 26.00
N TYR A 12 0.37 -5.07 25.62
CA TYR A 12 1.79 -5.19 25.29
C TYR A 12 2.65 -5.49 26.52
N ILE A 13 2.37 -4.88 27.68
CA ILE A 13 3.07 -5.23 28.92
C ILE A 13 2.82 -6.71 29.27
N GLN A 14 1.57 -7.19 29.16
CA GLN A 14 1.23 -8.59 29.38
C GLN A 14 1.91 -9.53 28.37
N ALA A 15 2.12 -9.08 27.12
CA ALA A 15 2.85 -9.82 26.10
C ALA A 15 4.37 -9.87 26.31
N GLY A 16 4.91 -9.15 27.31
CA GLY A 16 6.33 -9.20 27.70
C GLY A 16 7.14 -7.94 27.41
N PHE A 17 6.52 -6.86 26.93
CA PHE A 17 7.23 -5.58 26.79
C PHE A 17 7.52 -4.96 28.16
N GLY A 18 8.80 -4.64 28.43
CA GLY A 18 9.20 -4.04 29.71
C GLY A 18 8.59 -2.66 29.98
N ARG A 19 8.29 -1.91 28.92
CA ARG A 19 7.63 -0.59 28.99
C ARG A 19 6.80 -0.34 27.73
N ALA A 20 5.62 0.25 27.91
CA ALA A 20 4.77 0.73 26.82
C ALA A 20 4.33 2.17 27.07
N VAL A 21 4.48 3.03 26.06
CA VAL A 21 4.14 4.46 26.10
C VAL A 21 3.10 4.76 25.03
N VAL A 22 2.01 5.42 25.41
CA VAL A 22 0.94 5.83 24.50
C VAL A 22 1.14 7.30 24.15
N VAL A 23 1.39 7.59 22.87
CA VAL A 23 1.81 8.93 22.40
C VAL A 23 0.66 9.85 21.97
N ASN A 24 -0.49 9.28 21.57
CA ASN A 24 -1.69 10.04 21.22
C ASN A 24 -2.94 9.26 21.64
N GLN A 25 -3.85 9.93 22.36
CA GLN A 25 -5.13 9.41 22.86
C GLN A 25 -6.32 10.30 22.46
N LEU A 26 -6.13 11.24 21.53
CA LEU A 26 -7.18 12.15 21.10
C LEU A 26 -8.24 11.38 20.29
N LEU A 27 -9.44 11.24 20.87
CA LEU A 27 -10.59 10.59 20.23
C LEU A 27 -11.57 11.60 19.61
N ASP A 28 -11.16 12.87 19.49
CA ASP A 28 -11.97 13.99 19.01
C ASP A 28 -11.96 14.13 17.47
N GLY A 29 -11.56 13.08 16.75
CA GLY A 29 -11.30 13.12 15.31
C GLY A 29 -9.85 13.47 14.94
N SER A 30 -9.03 13.92 15.90
CA SER A 30 -7.60 14.23 15.68
C SER A 30 -6.66 13.05 15.95
N VAL A 31 -7.16 11.90 16.38
CA VAL A 31 -6.96 10.66 15.62
C VAL A 31 -5.52 10.37 15.17
N ASN A 32 -5.33 10.72 13.90
CA ASN A 32 -4.15 10.46 13.10
C ASN A 32 -3.27 11.70 12.93
N HIS A 33 -3.67 12.86 13.48
CA HIS A 33 -2.93 14.09 13.33
C HIS A 33 -1.59 14.00 14.05
N LYS A 34 -0.50 14.20 13.29
CA LYS A 34 0.88 14.16 13.76
C LYS A 34 1.32 12.81 14.31
N CYS A 35 0.62 11.72 13.98
CA CYS A 35 0.98 10.40 14.49
C CYS A 35 0.40 9.19 13.71
N GLY A 36 -0.25 9.38 12.56
CA GLY A 36 -0.89 8.30 11.80
C GLY A 36 0.00 7.68 10.72
N VAL A 37 -0.38 6.49 10.25
CA VAL A 37 0.34 5.73 9.19
C VAL A 37 0.55 6.55 7.91
N ALA A 38 -0.44 7.36 7.52
CA ALA A 38 -0.39 8.16 6.30
C ALA A 38 0.79 9.16 6.25
N GLU A 39 1.29 9.63 7.41
CA GLU A 39 2.44 10.54 7.46
C GLU A 39 3.77 9.85 7.16
N LEU A 40 3.83 8.53 7.41
CA LEU A 40 5.00 7.68 7.21
C LEU A 40 5.04 7.01 5.84
N GLU A 41 3.96 7.08 5.06
CA GLU A 41 3.91 6.53 3.71
C GLU A 41 5.07 7.07 2.84
N GLY A 42 5.73 6.14 2.14
CA GLY A 42 6.88 6.43 1.28
C GLY A 42 8.17 6.81 2.03
N VAL A 43 8.22 6.68 3.35
CA VAL A 43 9.44 6.91 4.15
C VAL A 43 9.99 5.58 4.63
N GLY A 44 11.23 5.26 4.26
CA GLY A 44 11.92 4.08 4.80
C GLY A 44 12.85 4.39 5.98
N GLU A 45 13.36 5.62 6.06
CA GLU A 45 14.30 6.04 7.09
C GLU A 45 14.00 7.49 7.52
N ILE A 46 14.03 7.73 8.83
CA ILE A 46 13.89 9.04 9.45
C ILE A 46 15.20 9.39 10.13
N THR A 47 15.77 10.53 9.77
CA THR A 47 17.05 11.01 10.32
C THR A 47 16.84 12.12 11.36
N ALA A 48 17.86 12.37 12.18
CA ALA A 48 17.86 13.48 13.13
C ALA A 48 17.56 14.85 12.47
N GLN A 49 17.98 15.07 11.21
CA GLN A 49 17.69 16.31 10.47
C GLN A 49 16.19 16.48 10.21
N MET A 50 15.48 15.38 9.90
CA MET A 50 14.03 15.40 9.66
C MET A 50 13.23 15.73 10.92
N MET A 51 13.87 15.62 12.10
CA MET A 51 13.32 15.98 13.41
C MET A 51 13.66 17.41 13.84
N GLY A 52 14.60 18.07 13.17
CA GLY A 52 14.97 19.46 13.47
C GLY A 52 13.88 20.47 13.12
N PRO A 53 13.98 21.73 13.56
CA PRO A 53 13.02 22.78 13.22
C PRO A 53 12.77 22.88 11.71
N GLY A 54 11.51 22.80 11.30
CA GLY A 54 11.11 22.81 9.88
C GLY A 54 11.32 21.48 9.14
N GLY A 55 11.81 20.44 9.82
CA GLY A 55 11.90 19.08 9.28
C GLY A 55 10.53 18.40 9.17
N ARG A 56 10.39 17.45 8.22
CA ARG A 56 9.14 16.75 7.90
C ARG A 56 8.44 16.15 9.12
N PHE A 57 9.20 15.66 10.10
CA PHE A 57 8.68 14.94 11.26
C PHE A 57 8.88 15.69 12.57
N HIS A 58 9.26 16.98 12.51
CA HIS A 58 9.53 17.80 13.69
C HIS A 58 8.40 17.77 14.73
N GLU A 59 7.15 17.81 14.25
CA GLU A 59 5.96 17.85 15.10
C GLU A 59 5.28 16.47 15.24
N ASN A 60 5.84 15.41 14.65
CA ASN A 60 5.23 14.08 14.71
C ASN A 60 5.50 13.45 16.08
N LEU A 61 4.43 13.19 16.84
CA LEU A 61 4.48 12.75 18.23
C LEU A 61 5.06 11.34 18.38
N ALA A 62 4.72 10.42 17.47
CA ALA A 62 5.19 9.06 17.53
C ALA A 62 6.70 9.00 17.25
N VAL A 63 7.15 9.69 16.20
CA VAL A 63 8.56 9.74 15.82
C VAL A 63 9.37 10.47 16.90
N ALA A 64 8.89 11.60 17.42
CA ALA A 64 9.56 12.33 18.49
C ALA A 64 9.77 11.46 19.74
N ALA A 65 8.74 10.73 20.17
CA ALA A 65 8.84 9.83 21.32
C ALA A 65 9.87 8.70 21.10
N ILE A 66 9.96 8.16 19.87
CA ILE A 66 10.95 7.14 19.52
C ILE A 66 12.37 7.66 19.63
N PHE A 67 12.65 8.85 19.08
CA PHE A 67 13.97 9.47 19.20
C PHE A 67 14.31 9.85 20.64
N GLU A 68 13.35 10.37 21.41
CA GLU A 68 13.56 10.72 22.81
C GLU A 68 13.88 9.48 23.65
N LEU A 69 13.09 8.42 23.53
CA LEU A 69 13.33 7.16 24.26
C LEU A 69 14.62 6.50 23.81
N GLY A 70 14.89 6.48 22.50
CA GLY A 70 16.07 5.88 21.89
C GLY A 70 17.38 6.54 22.32
N ARG A 71 17.43 7.88 22.34
CA ARG A 71 18.63 8.64 22.76
C ARG A 71 18.89 8.60 24.26
N ASN A 72 17.84 8.47 25.06
CA ASN A 72 17.93 8.41 26.52
C ASN A 72 18.16 6.98 27.06
N GLY A 73 17.96 5.95 26.24
CA GLY A 73 18.08 4.54 26.62
C GLY A 73 19.45 3.96 26.28
N ALA A 74 20.15 3.40 27.28
CA ALA A 74 21.53 2.92 27.12
C ALA A 74 21.69 1.51 26.53
N SER A 75 20.62 0.73 26.28
CA SER A 75 20.76 -0.65 25.78
C SER A 75 19.48 -1.36 25.32
N GLU A 76 18.34 -0.68 25.20
CA GLU A 76 17.05 -1.33 24.88
C GLU A 76 16.62 -1.07 23.43
N HIS A 77 16.04 -2.09 22.79
CA HIS A 77 15.46 -1.95 21.46
C HIS A 77 14.16 -1.13 21.57
N VAL A 78 14.17 0.10 21.06
CA VAL A 78 13.00 0.99 21.09
C VAL A 78 12.20 0.81 19.80
N TRP A 79 10.95 0.34 19.94
CA TRP A 79 10.01 0.14 18.85
C TRP A 79 8.79 1.06 18.99
N GLY A 80 8.33 1.55 17.85
CA GLY A 80 7.10 2.32 17.70
C GLY A 80 6.09 1.54 16.89
N ALA A 81 4.83 1.64 17.31
CA ALA A 81 3.70 1.13 16.55
C ALA A 81 2.78 2.30 16.22
N VAL A 82 2.62 2.54 14.92
CA VAL A 82 1.79 3.60 14.38
C VAL A 82 0.61 2.95 13.68
N PHE A 83 -0.59 3.25 14.18
CA PHE A 83 -1.86 2.73 13.69
C PHE A 83 -2.60 3.82 12.93
N ASP A 84 -3.59 3.43 12.13
CA ASP A 84 -4.65 4.34 11.69
C ASP A 84 -5.78 4.45 12.73
N GLY A 85 -6.92 5.00 12.33
CA GLY A 85 -7.95 5.44 13.27
C GLY A 85 -8.61 4.29 14.03
N ASP A 86 -9.03 3.26 13.29
CA ASP A 86 -9.62 2.03 13.77
C ASP A 86 -8.58 0.93 14.06
N GLY A 87 -7.34 1.08 13.57
CA GLY A 87 -6.19 0.29 14.01
C GLY A 87 -6.06 -1.06 13.31
N ASP A 88 -6.66 -1.21 12.14
CA ASP A 88 -6.48 -2.37 11.27
C ASP A 88 -5.12 -2.33 10.52
N ARG A 89 -4.53 -1.13 10.35
CA ARG A 89 -3.20 -0.94 9.76
C ARG A 89 -2.12 -0.72 10.81
N LEU A 90 -0.90 -1.18 10.49
CA LEU A 90 0.30 -0.95 11.29
C LEU A 90 1.49 -0.57 10.42
N TYR A 91 2.14 0.54 10.77
CA TYR A 91 3.55 0.78 10.45
C TYR A 91 4.37 0.63 11.73
N MET A 92 5.48 -0.10 11.66
CA MET A 92 6.43 -0.19 12.78
C MET A 92 7.58 0.79 12.58
N ILE A 93 8.08 1.36 13.67
CA ILE A 93 9.27 2.21 13.66
C ILE A 93 10.30 1.53 14.57
N ILE A 94 11.53 1.35 14.10
CA ILE A 94 12.61 0.80 14.92
C ILE A 94 13.76 1.79 14.96
N TYR A 95 14.13 2.20 16.17
CA TYR A 95 15.26 3.11 16.37
C TYR A 95 16.60 2.37 16.29
N ASP A 96 17.54 2.95 15.54
CA ASP A 96 18.93 2.52 15.46
C ASP A 96 19.81 3.54 16.22
N PRO A 97 20.27 3.19 17.45
CA PRO A 97 21.06 4.10 18.28
C PRO A 97 22.48 4.32 17.73
N LEU A 98 23.00 3.45 16.86
CA LEU A 98 24.36 3.60 16.32
C LEU A 98 24.42 4.70 15.26
N ARG A 99 23.34 4.85 14.49
CA ARG A 99 23.24 5.86 13.43
C ARG A 99 22.38 7.07 13.80
N ASP A 100 21.71 7.04 14.96
CA ASP A 100 20.70 8.04 15.38
C ASP A 100 19.65 8.28 14.30
N ILE A 101 19.04 7.18 13.86
CA ILE A 101 17.97 7.15 12.85
C ILE A 101 16.83 6.25 13.34
N ALA A 102 15.67 6.37 12.72
CA ALA A 102 14.58 5.43 12.88
C ALA A 102 14.20 4.82 11.52
N ARG A 103 14.15 3.50 11.44
CA ARG A 103 13.66 2.78 10.26
C ARG A 103 12.16 2.59 10.34
N VAL A 104 11.47 2.85 9.24
CA VAL A 104 10.03 2.65 9.11
C VAL A 104 9.80 1.35 8.37
N LEU A 105 9.01 0.47 8.96
CA LEU A 105 8.61 -0.81 8.40
C LEU A 105 7.14 -0.72 7.97
N THR A 106 6.93 -0.93 6.68
CA THR A 106 5.63 -0.94 6.04
C THR A 106 4.90 -2.28 6.24
N GLY A 107 3.72 -2.43 5.66
CA GLY A 107 3.02 -3.71 5.65
C GLY A 107 3.78 -4.81 4.88
N ASP A 108 4.54 -4.46 3.85
CA ASP A 108 5.40 -5.40 3.12
C ASP A 108 6.50 -5.95 4.05
N ASP A 109 7.16 -5.07 4.79
CA ASP A 109 8.24 -5.41 5.72
C ASP A 109 7.73 -6.31 6.86
N THR A 110 6.63 -5.90 7.50
CA THR A 110 6.05 -6.65 8.62
C THR A 110 5.53 -8.02 8.19
N SER A 111 4.92 -8.11 7.00
CA SER A 111 4.49 -9.37 6.40
C SER A 111 5.68 -10.29 6.09
N MET A 112 6.75 -9.76 5.51
CA MET A 112 7.95 -10.55 5.23
C MET A 112 8.66 -11.01 6.51
N ILE A 113 8.66 -10.20 7.58
CA ILE A 113 9.22 -10.63 8.88
C ILE A 113 8.39 -11.77 9.46
N MET A 114 7.05 -11.70 9.40
CA MET A 114 6.19 -12.79 9.83
C MET A 114 6.41 -14.06 9.00
N ALA A 115 6.51 -13.92 7.67
CA ALA A 115 6.80 -15.04 6.77
C ALA A 115 8.17 -15.68 7.08
N TRP A 116 9.18 -14.85 7.36
CA TRP A 116 10.50 -15.31 7.79
C TRP A 116 10.41 -16.11 9.09
N GLY A 117 9.67 -15.62 10.10
CA GLY A 117 9.48 -16.34 11.37
C GLY A 117 8.82 -17.71 11.21
N LEU A 118 7.90 -17.85 10.26
CA LEU A 118 7.16 -19.08 9.98
C LEU A 118 7.88 -20.04 8.99
N ARG A 119 9.02 -19.65 8.42
CA ARG A 119 9.74 -20.44 7.40
C ARG A 119 10.25 -21.81 7.87
N SER A 120 10.38 -21.99 9.18
CA SER A 120 10.85 -23.23 9.80
C SER A 120 9.72 -24.02 10.45
N ALA A 121 8.50 -23.49 10.48
CA ALA A 121 7.35 -24.22 10.96
C ALA A 121 6.95 -25.32 9.96
N ASP A 122 6.40 -26.42 10.48
CA ASP A 122 5.83 -27.48 9.67
C ASP A 122 4.48 -27.03 9.09
N GLY A 123 4.13 -27.56 7.92
CA GLY A 123 2.87 -27.28 7.24
C GLY A 123 3.03 -26.53 5.91
N GLU A 124 1.94 -26.51 5.16
CA GLU A 124 1.87 -25.75 3.91
C GLU A 124 1.82 -24.25 4.20
N ARG A 125 2.48 -23.47 3.34
CA ARG A 125 2.69 -22.03 3.52
C ARG A 125 2.12 -21.27 2.34
N GLN A 126 1.32 -20.25 2.64
CA GLN A 126 0.74 -19.36 1.64
C GLN A 126 1.08 -17.91 1.97
N PHE A 127 1.59 -17.19 0.97
CA PHE A 127 1.89 -15.77 1.08
C PHE A 127 1.05 -15.02 0.05
N VAL A 128 0.27 -14.05 0.50
CA VAL A 128 -0.60 -13.25 -0.38
C VAL A 128 -0.30 -11.79 -0.19
N ASN A 129 0.09 -11.12 -1.27
CA ASN A 129 0.30 -9.69 -1.30
C ASN A 129 -0.56 -9.05 -2.40
N THR A 130 -0.73 -7.73 -2.37
CA THR A 130 -1.48 -7.03 -3.42
C THR A 130 -0.57 -6.55 -4.53
N VAL A 131 -1.16 -6.20 -5.67
CA VAL A 131 -0.43 -5.58 -6.80
C VAL A 131 0.36 -4.32 -6.41
N GLU A 132 0.02 -3.65 -5.31
CA GLU A 132 0.72 -2.46 -4.82
C GLU A 132 2.00 -2.79 -4.06
N SER A 133 2.12 -3.97 -3.46
CA SER A 133 3.33 -4.42 -2.78
C SER A 133 4.56 -4.44 -3.70
N ASP A 134 5.74 -4.36 -3.08
CA ASP A 134 7.00 -4.56 -3.77
C ASP A 134 7.05 -5.96 -4.41
N LEU A 135 7.41 -6.02 -5.70
CA LEU A 135 7.50 -7.27 -6.46
C LEU A 135 8.41 -8.31 -5.78
N ASN A 136 9.47 -7.84 -5.10
CA ASN A 136 10.44 -8.71 -4.45
C ASN A 136 9.89 -9.40 -3.19
N THR A 137 8.79 -8.94 -2.60
CA THR A 137 8.17 -9.61 -1.45
C THR A 137 7.69 -11.01 -1.81
N GLY A 138 6.97 -11.15 -2.93
CA GLY A 138 6.54 -12.44 -3.45
C GLY A 138 7.73 -13.35 -3.80
N LEU A 139 8.72 -12.82 -4.53
CA LEU A 139 9.91 -13.60 -4.90
C LEU A 139 10.71 -14.08 -3.68
N ALA A 140 10.82 -13.24 -2.65
CA ALA A 140 11.48 -13.62 -1.39
C ALA A 140 10.68 -14.68 -0.62
N ALA A 141 9.35 -14.56 -0.57
CA ALA A 141 8.49 -15.55 0.06
C ALA A 141 8.55 -16.91 -0.66
N GLU A 142 8.56 -16.93 -2.00
CA GLU A 142 8.82 -18.14 -2.81
C GLU A 142 10.15 -18.80 -2.41
N GLY A 143 11.22 -18.02 -2.26
CA GLY A 143 12.52 -18.49 -1.79
C GLY A 143 12.50 -19.09 -0.38
N MET A 144 11.51 -18.72 0.45
CA MET A 144 11.26 -19.30 1.79
C MET A 144 10.32 -20.52 1.76
N GLY A 145 9.90 -20.97 0.57
CA GLY A 145 9.02 -22.13 0.40
C GLY A 145 7.54 -21.83 0.56
N TYR A 146 7.13 -20.57 0.38
CA TYR A 146 5.71 -20.20 0.32
C TYR A 146 5.16 -20.40 -1.09
N ARG A 147 3.91 -20.85 -1.18
CA ARG A 147 3.10 -20.63 -2.38
C ARG A 147 2.61 -19.19 -2.37
N THR A 148 2.98 -18.42 -3.39
CA THR A 148 2.62 -17.01 -3.51
C THR A 148 1.41 -16.78 -4.38
N GLU A 149 0.57 -15.82 -4.01
CA GLU A 149 -0.49 -15.32 -4.87
C GLU A 149 -0.55 -13.79 -4.80
N LEU A 150 -0.68 -13.15 -5.95
CA LEU A 150 -0.88 -11.71 -6.05
C LEU A 150 -2.38 -11.41 -6.15
N ALA A 151 -2.92 -10.63 -5.22
CA ALA A 151 -4.30 -10.19 -5.16
C ALA A 151 -4.50 -8.77 -5.74
N ALA A 152 -5.74 -8.43 -6.13
CA ALA A 152 -6.13 -7.04 -6.35
C ALA A 152 -6.04 -6.25 -5.03
N VAL A 153 -6.07 -4.92 -5.12
CA VAL A 153 -5.92 -4.06 -3.93
C VAL A 153 -7.21 -4.10 -3.09
N GLY A 154 -7.04 -4.24 -1.79
CA GLY A 154 -8.11 -4.43 -0.82
C GLY A 154 -7.93 -5.71 -0.02
N ASP A 155 -7.94 -5.56 1.30
CA ASP A 155 -8.01 -6.61 2.31
C ASP A 155 -9.01 -7.74 1.98
N LYS A 156 -10.19 -7.41 1.45
CA LYS A 156 -11.22 -8.37 1.06
C LYS A 156 -10.72 -9.41 0.06
N TRP A 157 -9.80 -9.06 -0.82
CA TRP A 157 -9.26 -9.98 -1.82
C TRP A 157 -8.22 -10.91 -1.23
N ILE A 158 -7.40 -10.42 -0.31
CA ILE A 158 -6.50 -11.26 0.50
C ILE A 158 -7.33 -12.26 1.32
N LEU A 159 -8.38 -11.78 1.99
CA LEU A 159 -9.28 -12.62 2.76
C LEU A 159 -10.00 -13.65 1.87
N MET A 160 -10.41 -13.26 0.66
CA MET A 160 -11.00 -14.17 -0.33
C MET A 160 -10.03 -15.29 -0.70
N LYS A 161 -8.74 -15.00 -0.90
CA LYS A 161 -7.72 -16.04 -1.15
C LYS A 161 -7.59 -17.01 0.02
N ALA A 162 -7.59 -16.51 1.25
CA ALA A 162 -7.57 -17.37 2.44
C ALA A 162 -8.83 -18.24 2.55
N ALA A 163 -10.01 -17.68 2.26
CA ALA A 163 -11.28 -18.40 2.31
C ALA A 163 -11.39 -19.47 1.21
N LEU A 164 -10.94 -19.17 -0.01
CA LEU A 164 -10.84 -20.13 -1.11
C LEU A 164 -9.93 -21.30 -0.75
N GLU A 165 -8.77 -21.00 -0.16
CA GLU A 165 -7.81 -22.02 0.23
C GLU A 165 -8.36 -22.94 1.33
N LEU A 166 -9.08 -22.39 2.31
CA LEU A 166 -9.82 -23.24 3.26
C LEU A 166 -10.89 -24.07 2.56
N THR A 167 -11.68 -23.46 1.68
CA THR A 167 -12.77 -24.13 0.97
C THR A 167 -12.25 -25.30 0.14
N ARG A 168 -11.08 -25.18 -0.51
CA ARG A 168 -10.45 -26.31 -1.24
C ARG A 168 -10.08 -27.50 -0.35
N ARG A 169 -9.85 -27.27 0.94
CA ARG A 169 -9.44 -28.32 1.89
C ARG A 169 -10.61 -29.08 2.50
N CYS A 170 -11.79 -28.47 2.59
CA CYS A 170 -12.95 -29.06 3.25
C CYS A 170 -14.22 -29.14 2.41
N GLY A 171 -14.30 -28.34 1.35
CA GLY A 171 -15.41 -28.36 0.41
C GLY A 171 -15.35 -29.59 -0.47
N ASP A 172 -16.52 -30.10 -0.82
CA ASP A 172 -16.62 -31.02 -1.94
C ASP A 172 -16.35 -30.28 -3.26
N ALA A 173 -16.12 -31.05 -4.33
CA ALA A 173 -15.84 -30.49 -5.65
C ALA A 173 -16.92 -29.52 -6.13
N GLN A 174 -18.19 -29.76 -5.78
CA GLN A 174 -19.29 -28.90 -6.21
C GLN A 174 -19.24 -27.53 -5.55
N VAL A 175 -18.97 -27.48 -4.24
CA VAL A 175 -18.82 -26.24 -3.48
C VAL A 175 -17.60 -25.47 -4.00
N VAL A 176 -16.45 -26.14 -4.17
CA VAL A 176 -15.23 -25.51 -4.68
C VAL A 176 -15.47 -24.92 -6.07
N ASP A 177 -16.00 -25.71 -7.01
CA ASP A 177 -16.31 -25.27 -8.37
C ASP A 177 -17.31 -24.10 -8.38
N GLN A 178 -18.26 -24.08 -7.44
CA GLN A 178 -19.23 -23.00 -7.33
C GLN A 178 -18.55 -21.71 -6.87
N VAL A 179 -17.71 -21.75 -5.83
CA VAL A 179 -17.00 -20.56 -5.36
C VAL A 179 -16.05 -20.05 -6.44
N GLU A 180 -15.24 -20.92 -7.06
CA GLU A 180 -14.27 -20.53 -8.09
C GLU A 180 -14.95 -19.85 -9.30
N ARG A 181 -16.07 -20.39 -9.78
CA ARG A 181 -16.84 -19.74 -10.87
C ARG A 181 -17.30 -18.32 -10.53
N HIS A 182 -17.74 -18.06 -9.30
CA HIS A 182 -18.18 -16.71 -8.91
C HIS A 182 -17.01 -15.75 -8.76
N VAL A 183 -15.83 -16.25 -8.35
CA VAL A 183 -14.59 -15.46 -8.33
C VAL A 183 -14.18 -15.06 -9.74
N GLU A 184 -14.16 -16.02 -10.68
CA GLU A 184 -13.81 -15.78 -12.09
C GLU A 184 -14.74 -14.78 -12.77
N GLN A 185 -16.01 -14.75 -12.37
CA GLN A 185 -17.01 -13.81 -12.85
C GLN A 185 -16.96 -12.44 -12.16
N GLY A 186 -16.11 -12.26 -11.14
CA GLY A 186 -16.08 -11.04 -10.33
C GLY A 186 -17.36 -10.80 -9.52
N ALA A 187 -18.18 -11.84 -9.31
CA ALA A 187 -19.50 -11.75 -8.70
C ALA A 187 -19.55 -12.17 -7.23
N LEU A 188 -18.43 -12.65 -6.67
CA LEU A 188 -18.39 -13.18 -5.32
C LEU A 188 -18.25 -12.08 -4.25
N GLY A 189 -19.36 -11.74 -3.60
CA GLY A 189 -19.39 -10.98 -2.35
C GLY A 189 -19.40 -11.88 -1.11
N ALA A 190 -19.18 -11.29 0.07
CA ALA A 190 -19.18 -12.01 1.36
C ALA A 190 -20.50 -12.78 1.59
N ASP A 191 -21.66 -12.14 1.45
CA ASP A 191 -22.98 -12.78 1.61
C ASP A 191 -23.22 -13.96 0.66
N MET A 192 -22.62 -13.92 -0.53
CA MET A 192 -22.76 -15.00 -1.50
C MET A 192 -21.84 -16.16 -1.12
N LEU A 193 -20.61 -15.87 -0.71
CA LEU A 193 -19.69 -16.87 -0.19
C LEU A 193 -20.28 -17.57 1.03
N GLU A 194 -20.78 -16.82 2.02
CA GLU A 194 -21.46 -17.36 3.21
C GLU A 194 -22.60 -18.29 2.82
N ARG A 195 -23.48 -17.86 1.89
CA ARG A 195 -24.56 -18.71 1.39
C ARG A 195 -24.07 -20.01 0.73
N ILE A 196 -23.01 -19.96 -0.06
CA ILE A 196 -22.43 -21.15 -0.70
C ILE A 196 -21.88 -22.10 0.38
N LEU A 197 -21.13 -21.57 1.34
CA LEU A 197 -20.52 -22.35 2.43
C LEU A 197 -21.59 -22.98 3.35
N ASP A 198 -22.65 -22.23 3.68
CA ASP A 198 -23.78 -22.71 4.50
C ASP A 198 -24.57 -23.83 3.78
N GLN A 199 -24.84 -23.65 2.48
CA GLN A 199 -25.51 -24.67 1.67
C GLN A 199 -24.65 -25.94 1.56
N GLY A 200 -23.33 -25.77 1.40
CA GLY A 200 -22.34 -26.83 1.41
C GLY A 200 -22.13 -27.47 2.79
N LYS A 201 -22.71 -26.89 3.86
CA LYS A 201 -22.52 -27.30 5.26
C LYS A 201 -21.05 -27.43 5.64
N ILE A 202 -20.25 -26.47 5.20
CA ILE A 202 -18.81 -26.46 5.41
C ILE A 202 -18.49 -26.20 6.89
N ASP A 203 -17.75 -27.11 7.52
CA ASP A 203 -17.26 -26.95 8.88
C ASP A 203 -15.74 -26.79 8.88
N PHE A 204 -15.28 -25.58 9.17
CA PHE A 204 -13.86 -25.26 9.25
C PHE A 204 -13.18 -25.78 10.52
N ALA A 205 -13.93 -26.26 11.52
CA ALA A 205 -13.39 -26.55 12.85
C ALA A 205 -12.51 -27.82 12.96
N ARG A 206 -12.19 -28.46 11.83
CA ARG A 206 -11.42 -29.71 11.76
C ARG A 206 -10.34 -29.72 10.68
N ILE A 207 -10.04 -28.56 10.12
CA ILE A 207 -9.05 -28.43 9.05
C ILE A 207 -7.78 -27.86 9.64
N GLU A 208 -6.64 -28.41 9.22
CA GLU A 208 -5.36 -27.75 9.40
C GLU A 208 -5.20 -26.67 8.31
N PRO A 209 -5.35 -25.38 8.65
CA PRO A 209 -5.18 -24.31 7.66
C PRO A 209 -3.71 -24.20 7.27
N PRO A 210 -3.38 -23.69 6.07
CA PRO A 210 -2.01 -23.34 5.76
C PRO A 210 -1.54 -22.20 6.67
N LEU A 211 -0.24 -22.12 6.89
CA LEU A 211 0.40 -20.95 7.48
C LEU A 211 0.29 -19.81 6.47
N PHE A 212 -0.63 -18.90 6.77
CA PHE A 212 -1.06 -17.82 5.89
C PHE A 212 -0.50 -16.49 6.37
N VAL A 213 0.19 -15.80 5.47
CA VAL A 213 0.60 -14.41 5.66
C VAL A 213 0.06 -13.60 4.48
N GLY A 214 -0.93 -12.76 4.77
CA GLY A 214 -1.51 -11.80 3.85
C GLY A 214 -1.12 -10.38 4.23
N GLY A 215 -0.72 -9.55 3.27
CA GLY A 215 -0.34 -8.16 3.55
C GLY A 215 -0.58 -7.20 2.40
N GLU A 216 -0.90 -5.96 2.76
CA GLU A 216 -0.85 -4.80 1.87
C GLU A 216 0.30 -3.88 2.29
N GLU A 217 0.92 -3.18 1.34
CA GLU A 217 1.96 -2.16 1.64
C GLU A 217 1.45 -1.10 2.65
N SER A 218 0.15 -0.82 2.64
CA SER A 218 -0.56 0.11 3.53
C SER A 218 -0.47 -0.24 5.02
N GLY A 219 0.01 -1.44 5.38
CA GLY A 219 0.12 -1.90 6.76
C GLY A 219 -1.04 -2.77 7.24
N HIS A 220 -2.07 -2.97 6.39
CA HIS A 220 -3.11 -3.95 6.67
C HIS A 220 -2.55 -5.36 6.47
N SER A 221 -2.66 -6.22 7.48
CA SER A 221 -2.14 -7.59 7.41
C SER A 221 -3.10 -8.62 7.99
N ILE A 222 -3.24 -9.74 7.28
CA ILE A 222 -4.15 -10.83 7.58
C ILE A 222 -3.33 -12.09 7.85
N THR A 223 -3.49 -12.67 9.04
CA THR A 223 -2.78 -13.89 9.45
C THR A 223 -3.71 -14.85 10.18
N ASN A 224 -3.35 -16.15 10.25
CA ASN A 224 -4.17 -17.15 10.95
C ASN A 224 -4.37 -16.80 12.43
N GLY A 225 -5.59 -16.94 12.92
CA GLY A 225 -5.94 -17.05 14.33
C GLY A 225 -6.81 -18.30 14.53
N PHE A 226 -7.09 -18.61 15.79
CA PHE A 226 -7.89 -19.77 16.16
C PHE A 226 -8.87 -19.39 17.26
N LEU A 227 -10.14 -19.77 17.10
CA LEU A 227 -11.16 -19.59 18.11
C LEU A 227 -11.61 -20.95 18.64
N SER A 228 -11.54 -21.13 19.96
CA SER A 228 -12.11 -22.29 20.64
C SER A 228 -13.62 -22.11 20.83
N ARG A 229 -14.39 -23.04 20.30
CA ARG A 229 -15.84 -23.12 20.46
C ARG A 229 -16.20 -23.78 21.79
N ARG A 230 -17.45 -23.58 22.25
CA ARG A 230 -17.96 -24.18 23.51
C ARG A 230 -17.97 -25.70 23.50
N ASP A 231 -18.03 -26.31 22.32
CA ASP A 231 -17.98 -27.76 22.10
C ASP A 231 -16.52 -28.30 22.06
N GLY A 232 -15.53 -27.43 22.27
CA GLY A 232 -14.10 -27.77 22.22
C GLY A 232 -13.50 -27.76 20.82
N ALA A 233 -14.30 -27.53 19.76
CA ALA A 233 -13.76 -27.45 18.40
C ALA A 233 -12.98 -26.15 18.19
N VAL A 234 -11.96 -26.19 17.33
CA VAL A 234 -11.10 -25.03 17.05
C VAL A 234 -11.31 -24.60 15.61
N THR A 235 -11.83 -23.39 15.42
CA THR A 235 -12.10 -22.84 14.09
C THR A 235 -10.99 -21.86 13.70
N PRO A 236 -10.35 -22.04 12.53
CA PRO A 236 -9.43 -21.05 12.01
C PRO A 236 -10.18 -19.76 11.67
N VAL A 237 -9.58 -18.64 12.01
CA VAL A 237 -10.07 -17.29 11.68
C VAL A 237 -8.96 -16.49 11.04
N TYR A 238 -9.30 -15.56 10.17
CA TYR A 238 -8.36 -14.65 9.56
C TYR A 238 -8.75 -13.23 9.95
N HIS A 239 -7.81 -12.51 10.56
CA HIS A 239 -8.04 -11.16 11.04
C HIS A 239 -7.03 -10.20 10.43
N GLY A 240 -7.57 -9.19 9.74
CA GLY A 240 -6.89 -7.95 9.38
C GLY A 240 -6.74 -7.07 10.60
N ASN A 241 -5.56 -7.06 11.24
CA ASN A 241 -5.42 -6.32 12.49
C ASN A 241 -3.97 -5.91 12.78
N GLY A 242 -3.73 -4.60 12.82
CA GLY A 242 -2.43 -4.01 13.13
C GLY A 242 -1.92 -4.39 14.53
N PHE A 243 -2.81 -4.53 15.52
CA PHE A 243 -2.46 -4.94 16.88
C PHE A 243 -1.80 -6.32 16.92
N LYS A 244 -2.42 -7.28 16.24
CA LYS A 244 -1.91 -8.65 16.12
C LYS A 244 -0.64 -8.69 15.28
N CYS A 245 -0.59 -7.90 14.20
CA CYS A 245 0.61 -7.74 13.39
C CYS A 245 1.81 -7.34 14.26
N LEU A 246 1.64 -6.34 15.14
CA LEU A 246 2.71 -5.90 16.03
C LEU A 246 3.23 -7.04 16.88
N LEU A 247 2.35 -7.80 17.54
CA LEU A 247 2.74 -8.92 18.40
C LEU A 247 3.50 -9.99 17.62
N ASN A 248 2.98 -10.42 16.47
CA ASN A 248 3.60 -11.44 15.63
C ASN A 248 4.99 -11.00 15.15
N THR A 249 5.10 -9.80 14.59
CA THR A 249 6.38 -9.26 14.11
C THR A 249 7.36 -9.08 15.26
N SER A 250 6.90 -8.63 16.42
CA SER A 250 7.71 -8.43 17.63
C SER A 250 8.33 -9.72 18.15
N VAL A 251 7.56 -10.82 18.18
CA VAL A 251 8.08 -12.14 18.59
C VAL A 251 9.22 -12.56 17.67
N VAL A 252 9.05 -12.42 16.35
CA VAL A 252 10.10 -12.75 15.38
C VAL A 252 11.34 -11.88 15.58
N LEU A 253 11.17 -10.57 15.67
CA LEU A 253 12.27 -9.63 15.85
C LEU A 253 13.03 -9.86 17.16
N SER A 254 12.34 -10.23 18.24
CA SER A 254 12.99 -10.54 19.52
C SER A 254 13.96 -11.74 19.44
N GLY A 255 13.70 -12.68 18.54
CA GLY A 255 14.57 -13.83 18.27
C GLY A 255 15.77 -13.49 17.37
N ILE A 256 15.72 -12.37 16.63
CA ILE A 256 16.82 -11.88 15.79
C ILE A 256 17.70 -10.96 16.66
N MET A 257 18.43 -11.55 17.60
CA MET A 257 19.41 -10.81 18.41
C MET A 257 20.52 -10.23 17.52
N GLY A 258 20.84 -8.93 17.68
CA GLY A 258 22.10 -8.38 17.16
C GLY A 258 22.06 -7.01 16.49
N GLY A 259 20.95 -6.27 16.53
CA GLY A 259 20.95 -4.86 16.11
C GLY A 259 21.13 -4.61 14.61
N ILE A 260 21.10 -5.66 13.78
CA ILE A 260 21.00 -5.50 12.33
C ILE A 260 19.55 -5.81 11.97
N LEU A 261 18.76 -4.76 11.69
CA LEU A 261 17.62 -4.92 10.81
C LEU A 261 18.17 -5.40 9.46
N MET A 262 18.31 -6.72 9.35
CA MET A 262 18.46 -7.36 8.06
C MET A 262 17.13 -7.15 7.37
N SER A 263 17.15 -6.42 6.26
CA SER A 263 16.02 -6.45 5.35
C SER A 263 15.77 -7.92 5.02
N VAL A 264 14.61 -8.44 5.39
CA VAL A 264 14.25 -9.87 5.20
C VAL A 264 14.06 -10.20 3.72
N TYR A 265 14.05 -9.18 2.87
CA TYR A 265 14.14 -9.22 1.42
C TYR A 265 14.88 -7.97 0.92
N GLU A 266 15.43 -8.01 -0.28
CA GLU A 266 16.00 -6.81 -0.93
C GLU A 266 14.87 -6.02 -1.61
N PRO A 267 14.60 -4.76 -1.21
CA PRO A 267 13.55 -3.96 -1.85
C PRO A 267 13.85 -3.69 -3.33
N GLY A 268 12.81 -3.72 -4.15
CA GLY A 268 12.83 -3.32 -5.54
C GLY A 268 12.63 -1.82 -5.73
N PHE A 269 12.54 -1.44 -6.99
CA PHE A 269 12.00 -0.16 -7.41
C PHE A 269 10.47 -0.22 -7.39
N LYS A 270 9.86 0.70 -6.64
CA LYS A 270 8.42 0.98 -6.65
C LYS A 270 8.18 2.47 -6.79
N LYS A 271 7.27 2.84 -7.69
CA LYS A 271 6.81 4.22 -7.85
C LYS A 271 5.38 4.22 -8.35
N THR A 272 4.58 5.16 -7.89
CA THR A 272 3.24 5.39 -8.41
C THR A 272 3.11 6.87 -8.76
N LEU A 273 2.71 7.15 -9.99
CA LEU A 273 2.43 8.48 -10.50
C LEU A 273 0.92 8.67 -10.52
N TYR A 274 0.43 9.63 -9.75
CA TYR A 274 -1.01 9.92 -9.70
C TYR A 274 -1.38 11.00 -10.72
N VAL A 275 -2.60 10.86 -11.24
CA VAL A 275 -3.35 11.89 -11.96
C VAL A 275 -4.64 12.11 -11.17
N PHE A 276 -4.83 13.30 -10.61
CA PHE A 276 -6.03 13.65 -9.83
C PHE A 276 -7.03 14.39 -10.70
N HIS A 277 -8.26 14.51 -10.18
CA HIS A 277 -9.36 15.25 -10.78
C HIS A 277 -9.76 14.66 -12.14
N VAL A 278 -10.12 13.37 -12.12
CA VAL A 278 -10.27 12.56 -13.34
C VAL A 278 -11.71 12.13 -13.56
N ASP A 279 -12.13 12.15 -14.82
CA ASP A 279 -13.35 11.46 -15.24
C ASP A 279 -13.04 9.96 -15.37
N LYS A 280 -13.29 9.21 -14.30
CA LYS A 280 -13.08 7.74 -14.25
C LYS A 280 -13.89 6.98 -15.30
N SER A 281 -14.95 7.56 -15.87
CA SER A 281 -15.72 6.90 -16.94
C SER A 281 -14.93 6.77 -18.25
N ARG A 282 -13.91 7.61 -18.44
CA ARG A 282 -13.01 7.58 -19.60
C ARG A 282 -11.94 6.50 -19.50
N TRP A 283 -11.67 6.01 -18.29
CA TRP A 283 -10.77 4.87 -18.07
C TRP A 283 -11.56 3.57 -17.92
N ARG A 284 -11.88 2.94 -19.06
CA ARG A 284 -12.50 1.61 -19.12
C ARG A 284 -11.74 0.71 -20.07
N ARG A 285 -11.70 -0.58 -19.75
CA ARG A 285 -11.06 -1.56 -20.61
C ARG A 285 -11.66 -1.54 -22.00
N GLY A 286 -10.81 -1.46 -23.01
CA GLY A 286 -11.19 -1.43 -24.42
C GLY A 286 -11.51 -0.04 -24.98
N LEU A 287 -11.63 1.00 -24.13
CA LEU A 287 -11.65 2.39 -24.60
C LEU A 287 -10.26 2.84 -25.06
N GLU A 288 -10.22 3.94 -25.81
CA GLU A 288 -8.99 4.42 -26.44
C GLU A 288 -7.86 4.74 -25.45
N PRO A 289 -8.09 5.44 -24.32
CA PRO A 289 -7.01 5.72 -23.37
C PRO A 289 -6.37 4.43 -22.80
N TRP A 290 -7.20 3.40 -22.59
CA TRP A 290 -6.76 2.11 -22.08
C TRP A 290 -5.88 1.37 -23.10
N LYS A 291 -6.30 1.34 -24.39
CA LYS A 291 -5.52 0.75 -25.49
C LYS A 291 -4.24 1.52 -25.77
N GLN A 292 -4.29 2.85 -25.68
CA GLN A 292 -3.13 3.70 -25.86
C GLN A 292 -2.07 3.43 -24.79
N ALA A 293 -2.47 3.25 -23.53
CA ALA A 293 -1.57 2.85 -22.45
C ALA A 293 -0.90 1.49 -22.74
N GLU A 294 -1.67 0.50 -23.19
CA GLU A 294 -1.13 -0.81 -23.58
C GLU A 294 -0.08 -0.68 -24.70
N ASN A 295 -0.38 0.12 -25.73
CA ASN A 295 0.55 0.38 -26.83
C ASN A 295 1.83 1.11 -26.39
N ILE A 296 1.74 2.04 -25.43
CA ILE A 296 2.91 2.70 -24.86
C ILE A 296 3.83 1.67 -24.18
N VAL A 297 3.28 0.77 -23.37
CA VAL A 297 4.06 -0.28 -22.69
C VAL A 297 4.64 -1.28 -23.70
N ALA A 298 3.88 -1.66 -24.74
CA ALA A 298 4.35 -2.54 -25.80
C ALA A 298 5.57 -1.96 -26.53
N ARG A 299 5.48 -0.72 -27.01
CA ARG A 299 6.60 -0.02 -27.68
C ARG A 299 7.80 0.11 -26.75
N TRP A 300 7.60 0.43 -25.47
CA TRP A 300 8.70 0.52 -24.51
C TRP A 300 9.42 -0.82 -24.33
N ALA A 301 8.69 -1.93 -24.28
CA ALA A 301 9.24 -3.27 -24.10
C ALA A 301 10.02 -3.78 -25.33
N GLU A 302 9.51 -3.49 -26.53
CA GLU A 302 10.17 -3.79 -27.81
C GLU A 302 11.50 -3.04 -27.96
N ASN A 303 11.56 -1.81 -27.47
CA ASN A 303 12.76 -0.97 -27.51
C ASN A 303 13.82 -1.34 -26.46
N GLN A 304 13.59 -2.38 -25.63
CA GLN A 304 14.61 -2.89 -24.73
C GLN A 304 15.64 -3.76 -25.47
N THR A 305 16.83 -3.88 -24.89
CA THR A 305 17.89 -4.75 -25.43
C THR A 305 18.37 -5.69 -24.32
N PRO A 306 18.00 -6.99 -24.38
CA PRO A 306 17.06 -7.60 -25.33
C PRO A 306 15.60 -7.11 -25.14
N PRO A 307 14.72 -7.29 -26.14
CA PRO A 307 13.30 -7.01 -25.99
C PRO A 307 12.67 -7.80 -24.84
N LEU A 308 11.75 -7.18 -24.12
CA LEU A 308 11.08 -7.80 -22.97
C LEU A 308 9.74 -8.40 -23.39
N ALA A 309 9.40 -9.56 -22.82
CA ALA A 309 8.12 -10.23 -23.08
C ALA A 309 7.03 -9.61 -22.20
N LEU A 310 5.84 -9.42 -22.77
CA LEU A 310 4.68 -8.87 -22.08
C LEU A 310 3.58 -9.91 -21.93
N SER A 311 2.89 -9.87 -20.80
CA SER A 311 1.64 -10.62 -20.58
C SER A 311 0.66 -9.74 -19.82
N GLN A 312 -0.53 -9.57 -20.36
CA GLN A 312 -1.60 -8.89 -19.66
C GLN A 312 -2.20 -9.84 -18.61
N MET A 313 -2.43 -9.33 -17.40
CA MET A 313 -3.20 -10.03 -16.37
C MET A 313 -4.55 -9.37 -16.19
N ILE A 314 -5.62 -10.11 -16.44
CA ILE A 314 -6.98 -9.67 -16.16
C ILE A 314 -7.31 -10.04 -14.73
N ARG A 315 -7.80 -9.06 -13.97
CA ARG A 315 -8.29 -9.26 -12.61
C ARG A 315 -9.81 -9.10 -12.62
N PRO A 316 -10.60 -10.18 -12.47
CA PRO A 316 -12.05 -10.08 -12.37
C PRO A 316 -12.52 -9.10 -11.28
N GLU A 317 -11.69 -8.94 -10.25
CA GLU A 317 -11.88 -8.01 -9.14
C GLU A 317 -11.84 -6.52 -9.56
N GLU A 318 -11.05 -6.20 -10.58
CA GLU A 318 -10.86 -4.86 -11.13
C GLU A 318 -10.72 -4.94 -12.66
N PRO A 319 -11.84 -5.15 -13.40
CA PRO A 319 -11.79 -5.48 -14.83
C PRO A 319 -11.22 -4.36 -15.71
N ASP A 320 -11.29 -3.11 -15.22
CA ASP A 320 -10.74 -1.93 -15.89
C ASP A 320 -9.27 -1.66 -15.56
N MET A 321 -8.68 -2.38 -14.59
CA MET A 321 -7.26 -2.26 -14.31
C MET A 321 -6.46 -2.80 -15.50
N LEU A 322 -5.61 -1.95 -16.07
CA LEU A 322 -4.56 -2.43 -16.95
C LEU A 322 -3.45 -3.00 -16.07
N TYR A 323 -3.17 -4.29 -16.14
CA TYR A 323 -2.00 -4.89 -15.49
C TYR A 323 -1.17 -5.60 -16.54
N ILE A 324 0.07 -5.15 -16.75
CA ILE A 324 1.03 -5.74 -17.66
C ILE A 324 2.21 -6.27 -16.87
N LYS A 325 2.39 -7.60 -16.90
CA LYS A 325 3.57 -8.29 -16.42
C LYS A 325 4.65 -8.25 -17.50
N ILE A 326 5.86 -7.87 -17.09
CA ILE A 326 7.04 -7.75 -17.93
C ILE A 326 8.00 -8.86 -17.52
N ALA A 327 8.45 -9.65 -18.50
CA ALA A 327 9.33 -10.78 -18.30
C ALA A 327 10.61 -10.70 -19.13
N GLU A 328 11.72 -11.13 -18.53
CA GLU A 328 13.03 -11.29 -19.16
C GLU A 328 13.40 -12.78 -19.03
N GLU A 329 13.74 -13.44 -20.13
CA GLU A 329 14.06 -14.88 -20.13
C GLU A 329 13.01 -15.78 -19.44
N LYS A 330 11.72 -15.43 -19.57
CA LYS A 330 10.55 -16.05 -18.90
C LYS A 330 10.42 -15.76 -17.40
N ALA A 331 11.39 -15.12 -16.76
CA ALA A 331 11.29 -14.67 -15.38
C ALA A 331 10.49 -13.36 -15.29
N HIS A 332 9.62 -13.25 -14.28
CA HIS A 332 8.89 -12.00 -13.99
C HIS A 332 9.85 -10.98 -13.40
N VAL A 333 10.15 -9.91 -14.15
CA VAL A 333 11.11 -8.89 -13.70
C VAL A 333 10.47 -7.56 -13.37
N ALA A 334 9.34 -7.20 -13.99
CA ALA A 334 8.68 -5.93 -13.70
C ALA A 334 7.17 -6.02 -13.92
N SER A 335 6.46 -5.01 -13.43
CA SER A 335 5.03 -4.83 -13.68
C SER A 335 4.69 -3.36 -13.80
N VAL A 336 3.80 -3.08 -14.74
CA VAL A 336 3.18 -1.78 -14.91
C VAL A 336 1.68 -2.00 -14.78
N PHE A 337 1.03 -1.22 -13.93
CA PHE A 337 -0.42 -1.27 -13.84
C PHE A 337 -1.04 0.10 -13.64
N ILE A 338 -2.23 0.27 -14.18
CA ILE A 338 -3.00 1.51 -14.14
C ILE A 338 -4.39 1.21 -13.60
N ARG A 339 -4.74 1.87 -12.50
CA ARG A 339 -6.04 1.72 -11.84
C ARG A 339 -6.58 3.04 -11.31
N SER A 340 -7.90 3.18 -11.33
CA SER A 340 -8.60 4.27 -10.65
C SER A 340 -8.75 3.95 -9.17
N SER A 341 -8.55 4.93 -8.30
CA SER A 341 -8.84 4.78 -6.87
C SER A 341 -10.35 4.59 -6.65
N GLY A 342 -10.73 3.72 -5.72
CA GLY A 342 -12.13 3.53 -5.32
C GLY A 342 -12.66 4.66 -4.42
N THR A 343 -11.78 5.30 -3.64
CA THR A 343 -12.14 6.26 -2.58
C THR A 343 -11.79 7.70 -2.93
N GLU A 344 -10.79 7.91 -3.79
CA GLU A 344 -10.29 9.23 -4.18
C GLU A 344 -10.50 9.47 -5.66
N ASP A 345 -10.61 10.74 -6.04
CA ASP A 345 -10.73 11.14 -7.44
C ASP A 345 -9.36 11.18 -8.14
N LYS A 346 -8.77 9.99 -8.32
CA LYS A 346 -7.46 9.82 -8.95
C LYS A 346 -7.32 8.50 -9.70
N THR A 347 -6.42 8.49 -10.67
CA THR A 347 -5.92 7.30 -11.36
C THR A 347 -4.40 7.22 -11.16
N GLY A 348 -3.90 6.05 -10.80
CA GLY A 348 -2.47 5.83 -10.55
C GLY A 348 -1.82 4.98 -11.63
N VAL A 349 -0.63 5.39 -12.08
CA VAL A 349 0.30 4.58 -12.87
C VAL A 349 1.35 4.02 -11.93
N SER A 350 1.27 2.73 -11.65
CA SER A 350 2.18 2.04 -10.74
C SER A 350 3.23 1.25 -11.51
N LEU A 351 4.47 1.41 -11.07
CA LEU A 351 5.67 0.79 -11.62
C LEU A 351 6.31 -0.05 -10.53
N ARG A 352 6.61 -1.32 -10.84
CA ARG A 352 7.30 -2.26 -9.95
C ARG A 352 8.39 -2.99 -10.73
N GLY A 353 9.57 -3.17 -10.15
CA GLY A 353 10.66 -3.93 -10.78
C GLY A 353 11.97 -3.79 -10.03
N PRO A 354 13.10 -4.29 -10.55
CA PRO A 354 14.40 -4.14 -9.90
C PRO A 354 14.95 -2.72 -10.05
N LEU A 355 15.81 -2.31 -9.11
CA LEU A 355 16.48 -1.00 -9.14
C LEU A 355 17.23 -0.73 -10.45
N ARG A 356 17.79 -1.76 -11.11
CA ARG A 356 18.46 -1.63 -12.42
C ARG A 356 17.54 -1.12 -13.55
N LEU A 357 16.22 -1.29 -13.42
CA LEU A 357 15.24 -0.81 -14.39
C LEU A 357 14.55 0.49 -13.97
N SER A 358 14.85 1.03 -12.77
CA SER A 358 14.18 2.19 -12.19
C SER A 358 14.07 3.37 -13.16
N GLN A 359 15.19 3.89 -13.67
CA GLN A 359 15.19 5.04 -14.58
C GLN A 359 14.37 4.80 -15.86
N LYS A 360 14.42 3.59 -16.42
CA LYS A 360 13.65 3.23 -17.62
C LYS A 360 12.14 3.12 -17.34
N LEU A 361 11.79 2.55 -16.19
CA LEU A 361 10.41 2.45 -15.72
C LEU A 361 9.86 3.84 -15.38
N GLU A 362 10.66 4.71 -14.76
CA GLU A 362 10.27 6.10 -14.50
C GLU A 362 9.93 6.83 -15.79
N GLY A 363 10.79 6.74 -16.82
CA GLY A 363 10.50 7.33 -18.13
C GLY A 363 9.18 6.81 -18.75
N LEU A 364 8.93 5.50 -18.65
CA LEU A 364 7.66 4.91 -19.08
C LEU A 364 6.47 5.45 -18.28
N GLY A 365 6.61 5.55 -16.96
CA GLY A 365 5.57 6.10 -16.10
C GLY A 365 5.22 7.54 -16.43
N GLU A 366 6.23 8.38 -16.69
CA GLU A 366 6.03 9.77 -17.08
C GLU A 366 5.25 9.88 -18.40
N GLU A 367 5.58 9.06 -19.41
CA GLU A 367 4.84 9.02 -20.69
C GLU A 367 3.37 8.58 -20.47
N LEU A 368 3.15 7.54 -19.66
CA LEU A 368 1.81 7.06 -19.33
C LEU A 368 1.00 8.09 -18.54
N ALA A 369 1.61 8.74 -17.53
CA ALA A 369 0.96 9.77 -16.73
C ALA A 369 0.59 10.98 -17.58
N ALA A 370 1.49 11.42 -18.47
CA ALA A 370 1.22 12.49 -19.43
C ALA A 370 0.03 12.14 -20.34
N MET A 371 0.03 10.94 -20.94
CA MET A 371 -1.09 10.49 -21.77
C MET A 371 -2.42 10.51 -20.99
N LEU A 372 -2.42 9.99 -19.75
CA LEU A 372 -3.62 10.00 -18.90
C LEU A 372 -4.08 11.43 -18.56
N MET A 373 -3.16 12.35 -18.30
CA MET A 373 -3.52 13.74 -17.99
C MET A 373 -4.35 14.38 -19.10
N LEU A 374 -4.03 14.11 -20.37
CA LEU A 374 -4.80 14.62 -21.50
C LEU A 374 -6.11 13.84 -21.69
N ALA A 375 -6.06 12.52 -21.52
CA ALA A 375 -7.17 11.65 -21.86
C ALA A 375 -8.30 11.66 -20.82
N ILE A 376 -7.99 11.76 -19.52
CA ILE A 376 -8.95 11.47 -18.46
C ILE A 376 -9.14 12.58 -17.43
N LYS A 377 -8.35 13.66 -17.40
CA LYS A 377 -8.64 14.77 -16.48
C LYS A 377 -9.96 15.45 -16.84
N ASN A 378 -10.63 15.99 -15.82
CA ASN A 378 -11.86 16.77 -15.96
C ASN A 378 -11.57 18.26 -15.65
N PRO A 379 -11.22 19.08 -16.65
CA PRO A 379 -10.84 20.48 -16.42
C PRO A 379 -12.00 21.45 -16.20
N GLU A 380 -13.25 21.01 -16.39
CA GLU A 380 -14.38 21.93 -16.48
C GLU A 380 -15.15 22.06 -15.17
N GLU A 381 -15.00 21.11 -14.26
CA GLU A 381 -15.82 21.04 -13.04
C GLU A 381 -14.99 20.80 -11.77
N GLY A 382 -15.53 21.31 -10.66
CA GLY A 382 -15.03 21.04 -9.31
C GLY A 382 -13.54 21.33 -9.11
N MET A 383 -12.85 20.39 -8.48
CA MET A 383 -11.41 20.52 -8.18
C MET A 383 -10.53 20.53 -9.44
N GLY A 384 -10.97 19.94 -10.55
CA GLY A 384 -10.21 19.98 -11.81
C GLY A 384 -10.21 21.36 -12.44
N ALA A 385 -11.35 22.07 -12.40
CA ALA A 385 -11.41 23.48 -12.79
C ALA A 385 -10.54 24.36 -11.89
N ALA A 386 -10.60 24.14 -10.57
CA ALA A 386 -9.77 24.87 -9.62
C ALA A 386 -8.26 24.63 -9.83
N GLU A 387 -7.86 23.40 -10.16
CA GLU A 387 -6.48 23.08 -10.53
C GLU A 387 -6.03 23.88 -11.75
N MET A 388 -6.88 24.02 -12.76
CA MET A 388 -6.53 24.78 -13.96
C MET A 388 -6.46 26.28 -13.75
N GLU A 389 -7.36 26.82 -12.93
CA GLU A 389 -7.25 28.20 -12.48
C GLU A 389 -5.93 28.42 -11.72
N LEU A 390 -5.59 27.53 -10.79
CA LEU A 390 -4.32 27.59 -10.05
C LEU A 390 -3.12 27.61 -11.00
N LEU A 391 -3.02 26.65 -11.92
CA LEU A 391 -1.89 26.56 -12.85
C LEU A 391 -1.81 27.80 -13.76
N GLY A 392 -2.94 28.30 -14.24
CA GLY A 392 -3.02 29.53 -15.04
C GLY A 392 -2.56 30.76 -14.27
N LEU A 393 -2.95 30.90 -13.00
CA LEU A 393 -2.50 31.99 -12.13
C LEU A 393 -0.99 31.91 -11.87
N ILE A 394 -0.44 30.72 -11.62
CA ILE A 394 1.01 30.55 -11.46
C ILE A 394 1.73 30.93 -12.75
N GLN A 395 1.21 30.56 -13.92
CA GLN A 395 1.79 30.95 -15.21
C GLN A 395 1.82 32.48 -15.39
N ALA A 396 0.76 33.18 -14.99
CA ALA A 396 0.65 34.63 -15.11
C ALA A 396 1.45 35.41 -14.05
N GLN A 397 1.48 34.92 -12.81
CA GLN A 397 2.03 35.63 -11.64
C GLN A 397 3.41 35.13 -11.21
N GLY A 398 3.85 34.00 -11.76
CA GLY A 398 5.11 33.34 -11.43
C GLY A 398 5.08 32.45 -10.18
N GLN A 399 4.01 32.51 -9.38
CA GLN A 399 3.89 31.74 -8.14
C GLN A 399 2.41 31.52 -7.74
N ALA A 400 2.16 30.50 -6.91
CA ALA A 400 0.84 30.18 -6.39
C ALA A 400 0.35 31.29 -5.45
N PRO A 401 -0.93 31.71 -5.54
CA PRO A 401 -1.47 32.77 -4.70
C PRO A 401 -1.49 32.37 -3.21
N GLN A 402 -1.55 33.37 -2.34
CA GLN A 402 -1.77 33.16 -0.90
C GLN A 402 -3.24 32.87 -0.59
N GLU A 403 -4.13 33.54 -1.30
CA GLU A 403 -5.57 33.35 -1.16
C GLU A 403 -6.03 32.12 -1.96
N PRO A 404 -7.04 31.38 -1.46
CA PRO A 404 -7.67 30.29 -2.20
C PRO A 404 -8.16 30.69 -3.60
N VAL A 405 -7.98 29.80 -4.56
CA VAL A 405 -8.47 29.95 -5.94
C VAL A 405 -9.89 29.41 -6.10
N ALA A 406 -10.59 29.76 -7.17
CA ALA A 406 -11.90 29.20 -7.53
C ALA A 406 -12.98 29.25 -6.43
N GLY A 407 -12.83 30.14 -5.44
CA GLY A 407 -13.73 30.23 -4.28
C GLY A 407 -13.65 29.05 -3.32
N LEU A 408 -12.56 28.28 -3.35
CA LEU A 408 -12.31 27.17 -2.42
C LEU A 408 -12.15 27.67 -0.98
N GLU A 409 -12.58 26.85 -0.02
CA GLU A 409 -12.22 27.06 1.38
C GLU A 409 -10.73 26.74 1.62
N GLU A 410 -10.14 27.30 2.68
CA GLU A 410 -8.70 27.16 2.99
C GLU A 410 -8.23 25.69 3.00
N ARG A 411 -9.02 24.80 3.62
CA ARG A 411 -8.73 23.36 3.69
C ARG A 411 -8.75 22.67 2.32
N GLU A 412 -9.63 23.10 1.42
CA GLU A 412 -9.73 22.55 0.07
C GLU A 412 -8.59 23.06 -0.81
N TYR A 413 -8.18 24.31 -0.60
CA TYR A 413 -7.02 24.90 -1.27
C TYR A 413 -5.71 24.22 -0.87
N ASP A 414 -5.51 23.97 0.43
CA ASP A 414 -4.37 23.19 0.93
C ASP A 414 -4.33 21.80 0.30
N ARG A 415 -5.49 21.14 0.21
CA ARG A 415 -5.63 19.85 -0.45
C ARG A 415 -5.24 19.95 -1.94
N LEU A 416 -5.75 20.95 -2.66
CA LEU A 416 -5.42 21.17 -4.06
C LEU A 416 -3.91 21.33 -4.28
N LEU A 417 -3.24 22.13 -3.43
CA LEU A 417 -1.80 22.33 -3.50
C LEU A 417 -1.03 21.03 -3.25
N VAL A 418 -1.46 20.21 -2.28
CA VAL A 418 -0.88 18.89 -2.03
C VAL A 418 -1.06 17.96 -3.22
N GLU A 419 -2.26 17.88 -3.78
CA GLU A 419 -2.58 17.03 -4.93
C GLU A 419 -1.84 17.49 -6.20
N ALA A 420 -1.75 18.79 -6.47
CA ALA A 420 -0.98 19.35 -7.58
C ALA A 420 0.53 19.08 -7.44
N ALA A 421 1.09 19.19 -6.24
CA ALA A 421 2.49 18.87 -5.99
C ALA A 421 2.76 17.37 -6.13
N ARG A 422 1.86 16.50 -5.66
CA ARG A 422 1.95 15.03 -5.83
C ARG A 422 1.90 14.60 -7.29
N GLN A 423 1.22 15.37 -8.13
CA GLN A 423 1.21 15.18 -9.58
C GLN A 423 2.42 15.80 -10.29
N GLY A 424 3.34 16.45 -9.58
CA GLY A 424 4.48 17.14 -10.18
C GLY A 424 4.09 18.33 -11.06
N LEU A 425 2.91 18.92 -10.83
CA LEU A 425 2.44 20.11 -11.56
C LEU A 425 3.03 21.39 -10.97
N ILE A 426 3.27 21.40 -9.66
CA ILE A 426 3.91 22.48 -8.92
C ILE A 426 5.09 21.96 -8.10
N THR A 427 5.99 22.86 -7.72
CA THR A 427 7.26 22.55 -7.07
C THR A 427 7.16 22.19 -5.58
N ILE A 428 6.21 22.80 -4.86
CA ILE A 428 5.99 22.59 -3.42
C ILE A 428 4.49 22.66 -3.09
N PRO A 429 4.00 21.97 -2.05
CA PRO A 429 2.57 21.91 -1.71
C PRO A 429 2.14 23.09 -0.81
N ARG A 430 2.41 24.33 -1.22
CA ARG A 430 2.04 25.53 -0.44
C ARG A 430 1.96 26.79 -1.33
N PRO A 431 1.34 27.88 -0.86
CA PRO A 431 1.42 29.18 -1.52
C PRO A 431 2.87 29.60 -1.86
N GLY A 432 3.03 30.35 -2.95
CA GLY A 432 4.34 30.71 -3.49
C GLY A 432 5.00 29.63 -4.36
N ALA A 433 4.36 28.46 -4.55
CA ALA A 433 4.86 27.41 -5.43
C ALA A 433 4.96 27.86 -6.89
N GLN A 434 6.00 27.43 -7.58
CA GLN A 434 6.17 27.64 -9.02
C GLN A 434 5.69 26.42 -9.81
N LEU A 435 5.38 26.61 -11.10
CA LEU A 435 5.08 25.50 -12.02
C LEU A 435 6.31 24.60 -12.14
N ALA A 436 6.09 23.31 -11.94
CA ALA A 436 7.06 22.29 -12.28
C ALA A 436 6.96 21.94 -13.78
N GLN A 437 7.92 21.16 -14.29
CA GLN A 437 8.01 20.81 -15.71
C GLN A 437 6.71 20.22 -16.27
N ARG A 438 6.06 19.32 -15.52
CA ARG A 438 4.80 18.69 -15.94
C ARG A 438 3.63 19.68 -15.98
N GLY A 439 3.59 20.64 -15.05
CA GLY A 439 2.56 21.69 -15.04
C GLY A 439 2.69 22.66 -16.22
N GLN A 440 3.93 23.03 -16.57
CA GLN A 440 4.20 23.85 -17.77
C GLN A 440 3.76 23.13 -19.04
N TRP A 441 4.11 21.84 -19.14
CA TRP A 441 3.71 20.99 -20.27
C TRP A 441 2.19 20.85 -20.38
N LEU A 442 1.49 20.54 -19.29
CA LEU A 442 0.04 20.35 -19.29
C LEU A 442 -0.70 21.60 -19.79
N LEU A 443 -0.30 22.78 -19.31
CA LEU A 443 -0.88 24.06 -19.76
C LEU A 443 -0.62 24.35 -21.23
N SER A 444 0.52 23.92 -21.78
CA SER A 444 0.80 24.10 -23.21
C SER A 444 -0.05 23.17 -24.07
N SER A 445 -0.24 21.92 -23.65
CA SER A 445 -0.99 20.92 -24.41
C SER A 445 -2.48 21.24 -24.51
N TRP A 446 -3.11 21.78 -23.45
CA TRP A 446 -4.53 22.16 -23.49
C TRP A 446 -4.83 23.50 -24.17
N LYS A 447 -3.81 24.23 -24.64
CA LYS A 447 -4.02 25.40 -25.50
C LYS A 447 -4.04 25.03 -26.99
N GLU A 448 -3.66 23.80 -27.33
CA GLU A 448 -3.55 23.31 -28.72
C GLU A 448 -4.74 22.43 -29.14
N ASP A 449 -5.57 21.98 -28.19
CA ASP A 449 -6.88 21.35 -28.40
C ASP A 449 -8.01 22.40 -28.29
#